data_AF-A0A258VCN7-F1
#
_entry.id   AF-A0A258VCN7-F1
#
_cell.length_a   1.000
_cell.length_b   1.000
_cell.length_c   1.000
_cell.angle_alpha   90.00
_cell.angle_beta   90.00
_cell.angle_gamma   90.00
#
_symmetry.space_group_name_H-M   'P 1'
#
loop_
_entity.id
_entity.type
_entity.pdbx_description
1 polymer ?
#
loop_
_entity_poly.entity_id
_entity_poly.type
_entity_poly.pdbx_seq_one_letter_code
_entity_poly.pdbx_strand_id
1 'polypeptide(L)'
;MSSFLLGSWLFVAIFYRDQILPLPNEALKQYYIFSSQSENKVFYFRLGERGTCERTASYEIKGSTIEQTVTNLSSENADFCSQDPDMQIIFIFEKVID
;
A
#
# COMPACT_ATOMS: atom_id res chain seq x y z
N MET A 1 -2.75 -19.73 -6.80
CA MET A 1 -2.36 -18.51 -6.05
C MET A 1 -0.94 -18.68 -5.56
N SER A 2 -0.08 -17.68 -5.79
CA SER A 2 1.31 -17.75 -5.35
C SER A 2 1.40 -17.51 -3.84
N SER A 3 1.95 -18.46 -3.09
CA SER A 3 1.99 -18.41 -1.62
C SER A 3 2.95 -17.37 -1.06
N PHE A 4 3.90 -16.87 -1.85
CA PHE A 4 4.95 -15.99 -1.36
C PHE A 4 4.44 -14.60 -0.96
N LEU A 5 3.35 -14.11 -1.56
CA LEU A 5 2.84 -12.75 -1.33
C LEU A 5 2.00 -12.65 -0.04
N LEU A 6 1.44 -13.78 0.41
CA LEU A 6 0.51 -13.81 1.52
C LEU A 6 1.19 -13.41 2.83
N GLY A 7 0.53 -12.56 3.60
CA GLY A 7 1.02 -12.10 4.89
C GLY A 7 1.10 -10.58 5.01
N SER A 8 1.91 -10.12 5.96
CA SER A 8 2.08 -8.70 6.28
C SER A 8 3.46 -8.23 5.84
N TRP A 9 3.50 -7.07 5.19
CA TRP A 9 4.69 -6.43 4.66
C TRP A 9 4.79 -5.01 5.19
N LEU A 10 6.02 -4.56 5.41
CA LEU A 10 6.34 -3.21 5.86
C LEU A 10 7.09 -2.49 4.75
N PHE A 11 6.68 -1.26 4.44
CA PHE A 11 7.47 -0.38 3.60
C PHE A 11 8.72 0.11 4.36
N VAL A 12 9.91 -0.20 3.84
CA VAL A 12 11.18 0.08 4.52
C VAL A 12 12.12 1.01 3.74
N ALA A 13 12.08 0.99 2.41
CA ALA A 13 13.02 1.72 1.58
C ALA A 13 12.49 1.95 0.16
N ILE A 14 13.07 2.92 -0.53
CA ILE A 14 12.88 3.15 -1.97
C ILE A 14 14.19 2.78 -2.65
N PHE A 15 14.11 1.94 -3.68
CA PHE A 15 15.24 1.59 -4.54
C PHE A 15 15.07 2.25 -5.91
N TYR A 16 16.11 2.94 -6.38
CA TYR A 16 16.13 3.53 -7.71
C TYR A 16 17.53 3.46 -8.30
N ARG A 17 17.67 2.88 -9.50
CA ARG A 17 18.97 2.71 -10.20
C ARG A 17 20.05 2.13 -9.28
N ASP A 18 19.74 1.00 -8.64
CA ASP A 18 20.64 0.28 -7.72
C ASP A 18 21.06 1.06 -6.46
N GLN A 19 20.36 2.16 -6.14
CA GLN A 19 20.60 2.97 -4.95
C GLN A 19 19.39 2.97 -4.03
N ILE A 20 19.64 2.88 -2.72
CA ILE A 20 18.64 3.16 -1.70
C ILE A 20 18.49 4.68 -1.60
N LEU A 21 17.30 5.19 -1.89
CA LEU A 21 16.97 6.60 -1.71
C LEU A 21 16.50 6.86 -0.27
N PRO A 22 16.74 8.07 0.25
CA PRO A 22 16.14 8.47 1.52
C PRO A 22 14.62 8.45 1.41
N LEU A 23 13.97 8.10 2.52
CA LEU A 23 12.51 8.17 2.59
C LEU A 23 12.08 9.64 2.46
N PRO A 24 11.11 9.96 1.58
CA PRO A 24 10.56 11.32 1.50
C PRO A 24 9.99 11.81 2.83
N ASN A 25 9.53 10.86 3.66
CA ASN A 25 9.08 11.10 5.02
C ASN A 25 9.49 9.93 5.93
N GLU A 26 10.50 10.13 6.77
CA GLU A 26 10.99 9.11 7.72
C GLU A 26 9.98 8.75 8.83
N ALA A 27 9.04 9.66 9.11
CA ALA A 27 7.97 9.45 10.08
C ALA A 27 6.86 8.53 9.54
N LEU A 28 6.80 8.30 8.22
CA LEU A 28 5.82 7.41 7.61
C LEU A 28 6.04 5.96 8.06
N LYS A 29 4.93 5.28 8.39
CA LYS A 29 4.86 3.84 8.64
C LYS A 29 3.71 3.30 7.80
N GLN A 30 4.01 2.40 6.87
CA GLN A 30 3.05 1.86 5.92
C GLN A 30 3.15 0.34 5.85
N TYR A 31 1.99 -0.31 5.98
CA TYR A 31 1.83 -1.75 6.07
C TYR A 31 0.92 -2.23 4.94
N TYR A 32 1.28 -3.37 4.35
CA TYR A 32 0.47 -4.06 3.35
C TYR A 32 0.13 -5.45 3.87
N ILE A 33 -1.14 -5.84 3.80
CA ILE A 33 -1.59 -7.18 4.20
C ILE A 33 -2.22 -7.81 2.97
N PHE A 34 -1.67 -8.92 2.48
CA PHE A 34 -2.21 -9.68 1.36
C PHE A 34 -2.84 -10.97 1.89
N SER A 35 -4.11 -11.19 1.54
CA SER A 35 -4.87 -12.38 1.92
C SER A 35 -5.01 -13.37 0.75
N SER A 36 -5.36 -14.61 1.08
CA SER A 36 -5.65 -15.68 0.11
C SER A 36 -6.98 -15.48 -0.64
N GLN A 37 -7.71 -14.40 -0.37
CA GLN A 37 -8.97 -14.06 -1.03
C GLN A 37 -8.80 -12.99 -2.12
N SER A 38 -7.58 -12.80 -2.63
CA SER A 38 -7.24 -11.71 -3.56
C SER A 38 -7.55 -10.31 -2.98
N GLU A 39 -7.44 -10.16 -1.66
CA GLU A 39 -7.63 -8.89 -0.98
C GLU A 39 -6.28 -8.35 -0.46
N ASN A 40 -6.06 -7.06 -0.69
CA ASN A 40 -4.97 -6.30 -0.11
C ASN A 40 -5.51 -5.19 0.78
N LYS A 41 -5.05 -5.18 2.04
CA LYS A 41 -5.26 -4.07 2.96
C LYS A 41 -4.00 -3.21 3.02
N VAL A 42 -4.16 -1.89 2.99
CA VAL A 42 -3.10 -0.94 3.29
C VAL A 42 -3.49 -0.14 4.51
N PHE A 43 -2.53 0.03 5.41
CA PHE A 43 -2.65 0.86 6.59
C PHE A 43 -1.39 1.71 6.71
N TYR A 44 -1.54 3.02 6.89
CA TYR A 44 -0.41 3.89 7.15
C TYR A 44 -0.72 5.06 8.08
N PHE A 45 0.33 5.58 8.69
CA PHE A 45 0.30 6.76 9.55
C PHE A 45 1.67 7.44 9.58
N ARG A 46 1.72 8.65 10.12
CA ARG A 46 2.97 9.41 10.32
C ARG A 46 3.19 9.67 11.80
N LEU A 47 4.39 9.36 12.29
CA LEU A 47 4.77 9.67 13.67
C LEU A 47 4.70 11.18 13.91
N GLY A 48 4.01 11.59 14.98
CA GLY A 48 3.81 13.00 15.33
C GLY A 48 2.58 13.65 14.70
N GLU A 49 1.90 12.98 13.76
CA GLU A 49 0.62 13.43 13.20
C GLU A 49 -0.55 12.64 13.84
N ARG A 50 -1.75 13.24 13.87
CA ARG A 50 -2.96 12.56 14.33
C ARG A 50 -3.69 11.93 13.16
N GLY A 51 -4.19 10.72 13.38
CA GLY A 51 -5.00 9.98 12.43
C GLY A 51 -4.21 8.94 11.63
N THR A 52 -4.95 8.16 10.86
CA THR A 52 -4.44 7.02 10.08
C THR A 52 -5.15 6.97 8.74
N CYS A 53 -4.55 6.27 7.78
CA CYS A 53 -5.15 6.00 6.49
C CYS A 53 -5.22 4.48 6.28
N GLU A 54 -6.39 3.99 5.91
CA GLU A 54 -6.67 2.60 5.64
C GLU A 54 -7.51 2.46 4.37
N ARG A 55 -7.10 1.51 3.51
CA ARG A 55 -7.87 1.08 2.35
C ARG A 55 -7.85 -0.43 2.17
N THR A 56 -8.87 -0.91 1.47
CA THR A 56 -8.95 -2.27 0.94
C THR A 56 -8.98 -2.22 -0.58
N ALA A 57 -8.28 -3.15 -1.22
CA ALA A 57 -8.25 -3.32 -2.66
C ALA A 57 -8.36 -4.79 -3.02
N SER A 58 -8.99 -5.10 -4.16
CA SER A 58 -8.73 -6.39 -4.82
C SER A 58 -7.36 -6.35 -5.49
N TYR A 59 -6.71 -7.50 -5.65
CA TYR A 59 -5.46 -7.58 -6.39
C TYR A 59 -5.38 -8.80 -7.33
N GLU A 60 -4.62 -8.64 -8.41
CA GLU A 60 -4.25 -9.68 -9.35
C GLU A 60 -2.73 -9.66 -9.57
N ILE A 61 -2.12 -10.83 -9.70
CA ILE A 61 -0.69 -10.96 -10.02
C ILE A 61 -0.56 -11.19 -11.53
N LYS A 62 0.14 -10.29 -12.22
CA LYS A 62 0.40 -10.36 -13.67
C LYS A 62 1.90 -10.43 -13.93
N GLY A 63 2.43 -11.66 -14.00
CA GLY A 63 3.86 -11.87 -14.14
C GLY A 63 4.62 -11.35 -12.92
N SER A 64 5.46 -10.33 -13.11
CA SER A 64 6.21 -9.66 -12.04
C SER A 64 5.51 -8.43 -11.48
N THR A 65 4.25 -8.16 -11.85
CA THR A 65 3.49 -7.04 -11.30
C THR A 65 2.26 -7.47 -10.51
N ILE A 66 1.84 -6.63 -9.57
CA ILE A 66 0.56 -6.69 -8.87
C ILE A 66 -0.27 -5.53 -9.38
N GLU A 67 -1.41 -5.83 -9.98
CA GLU A 67 -2.45 -4.85 -10.24
C GLU A 67 -3.41 -4.79 -9.06
N GLN A 68 -3.73 -3.60 -8.59
CA GLN A 68 -4.65 -3.39 -7.46
C GLN A 68 -5.81 -2.50 -7.88
N THR A 69 -7.03 -2.80 -7.42
CA THR A 69 -8.20 -1.92 -7.57
C THR A 69 -8.77 -1.62 -6.19
N VAL A 70 -8.74 -0.36 -5.77
CA VAL A 70 -9.28 0.08 -4.47
C VAL A 70 -10.79 -0.12 -4.44
N THR A 71 -11.27 -0.93 -3.49
CA THR A 71 -12.68 -1.29 -3.33
C THR A 71 -13.32 -0.62 -2.13
N ASN A 72 -12.53 -0.21 -1.13
CA ASN A 72 -13.04 0.43 0.08
C ASN A 72 -12.00 1.36 0.72
N LEU A 73 -12.48 2.43 1.34
CA LEU A 73 -11.71 3.36 2.17
C LEU A 73 -12.34 3.37 3.57
N SER A 74 -11.53 3.31 4.62
CA SER A 74 -12.06 3.39 5.99
C SER A 74 -12.77 4.73 6.24
N SER A 75 -13.90 4.68 6.96
CA SER A 75 -14.59 5.90 7.44
C SER A 75 -13.78 6.67 8.48
N GLU A 76 -12.81 6.01 9.11
CA GLU A 76 -11.93 6.58 10.14
C GLU A 76 -10.65 7.21 9.53
N ASN A 77 -10.58 7.30 8.21
CA ASN A 77 -9.47 7.94 7.53
C ASN A 77 -9.38 9.42 7.92
N ALA A 78 -8.18 9.86 8.25
CA ALA A 78 -7.93 11.28 8.43
C ALA A 78 -8.17 12.06 7.13
N ASP A 79 -8.54 13.34 7.24
CA ASP A 79 -8.87 14.18 6.08
C ASP A 79 -7.74 14.24 5.03
N PHE A 80 -6.48 14.18 5.50
CA PHE A 80 -5.31 14.22 4.63
C PHE A 80 -5.18 12.98 3.73
N CYS A 81 -5.81 11.85 4.08
CA CYS A 81 -5.76 10.63 3.28
C CYS A 81 -6.35 10.87 1.87
N SER A 82 -7.33 11.78 1.73
CA SER A 82 -7.96 12.11 0.45
C SER A 82 -7.02 12.69 -0.60
N GLN A 83 -5.87 13.22 -0.17
CA GLN A 83 -4.86 13.82 -1.05
C GLN A 83 -3.89 12.78 -1.62
N ASP A 84 -3.91 11.55 -1.10
CA ASP A 84 -3.04 10.47 -1.54
C ASP A 84 -3.68 9.73 -2.72
N PRO A 85 -2.99 9.62 -3.88
CA PRO A 85 -3.49 8.85 -5.01
C PRO A 85 -3.85 7.40 -4.64
N ASP A 86 -3.07 6.74 -3.75
CA ASP A 86 -3.33 5.35 -3.31
C ASP A 86 -4.61 5.21 -2.47
N MET A 87 -5.26 6.32 -2.13
CA MET A 87 -6.49 6.41 -1.36
C MET A 87 -7.69 6.89 -2.19
N GLN A 88 -7.63 6.73 -3.52
CA GLN A 88 -8.74 7.05 -4.43
C GLN A 88 -9.40 5.79 -4.99
N ILE A 89 -10.74 5.74 -4.93
CA ILE A 89 -11.55 4.63 -5.48
C ILE A 89 -11.48 4.68 -7.03
N ILE A 90 -11.29 3.52 -7.67
CA ILE A 90 -11.12 3.33 -9.14
C ILE A 90 -9.71 3.70 -9.68
N PHE A 91 -8.68 3.67 -8.83
CA PHE A 91 -7.29 3.77 -9.29
C PHE A 91 -6.63 2.39 -9.42
N ILE A 92 -5.93 2.16 -10.55
CA ILE A 92 -5.14 0.95 -10.80
C ILE A 92 -3.67 1.26 -10.51
N PHE A 93 -3.08 0.50 -9.60
CA PHE A 93 -1.64 0.57 -9.31
C PHE A 93 -0.94 -0.68 -9.78
N GLU A 94 0.21 -0.51 -10.41
CA GLU A 94 1.16 -1.58 -10.69
C GLU A 94 2.28 -1.54 -9.64
N LYS A 95 2.50 -2.66 -8.94
CA LYS A 95 3.67 -2.86 -8.07
C LYS A 95 4.51 -4.00 -8.58
N VAL A 96 5.80 -3.78 -8.74
CA VAL A 96 6.75 -4.83 -9.13
C VAL A 96 7.03 -5.73 -7.92
N ILE A 97 6.98 -7.04 -8.15
CA ILE A 97 7.39 -8.09 -7.24
C ILE A 97 8.80 -8.51 -7.67
N ASP A 98 9.81 -8.17 -6.86
CA ASP A 98 11.18 -8.68 -6.98
C ASP A 98 11.50 -9.61 -5.80
#